data_AF-A0A2Z5JPC9-F1
#
_entry.id   AF-A0A2Z5JPC9-F1
#
_cell.length_a   1.000
_cell.length_b   1.000
_cell.length_c   1.000
_cell.angle_alpha   90.00
_cell.angle_beta   90.00
_cell.angle_gamma   90.00
#
_symmetry.space_group_name_H-M   'P 1'
#
loop_
_entity.id
_entity.type
_entity.pdbx_description
1 polymer ?
#
loop_
_entity_poly.entity_id
_entity_poly.type
_entity_poly.pdbx_seq_one_letter_code
_entity_poly.pdbx_strand_id
1 'polypeptide(L)'
;MRFPRATRQDRNRRGSAEHTSFTFLGYGFRVRRLRTKRGDYFFGFNPAISDEAAKQIRMRIRHWRLHLRSDTTLEELAREINPVVRGWINYFGRFHPSALLSTLNRINDYLVRWLVRKYKRFKRKRARAREALNRHARRFPGLFAHWKLVKP
;
A
#
# COMPACT_ATOMS: atom_id res chain seq x y z
N MET A 1 -22.26 -9.44 23.03
CA MET A 1 -20.95 -9.42 22.33
C MET A 1 -19.94 -8.71 23.23
N ARG A 2 -18.99 -9.43 23.84
CA ARG A 2 -18.00 -8.84 24.77
C ARG A 2 -16.80 -8.35 23.96
N PHE A 3 -16.53 -7.05 23.97
CA PHE A 3 -15.28 -6.51 23.45
C PHE A 3 -14.12 -6.97 24.36
N PRO A 4 -13.00 -7.49 23.82
CA PRO A 4 -11.81 -7.71 24.62
C PRO A 4 -11.27 -6.35 25.09
N ARG A 5 -11.07 -6.20 26.41
CA ARG A 5 -10.43 -5.00 26.97
C ARG A 5 -8.96 -5.01 26.53
N ALA A 6 -8.61 -4.19 25.54
CA ALA A 6 -7.22 -3.86 25.27
C ALA A 6 -6.70 -3.01 26.43
N THR A 7 -5.89 -3.58 27.31
CA THR A 7 -5.24 -2.83 28.39
C THR A 7 -4.15 -1.96 27.78
N ARG A 8 -4.31 -0.64 27.92
CA ARG A 8 -3.31 0.37 27.59
C ARG A 8 -2.07 0.13 28.47
N GLN A 9 -0.95 -0.24 27.87
CA GLN A 9 0.34 -0.26 28.57
C GLN A 9 0.85 1.18 28.68
N ASP A 10 0.50 1.84 29.78
CA ASP A 10 1.15 3.07 30.22
C ASP A 10 2.56 2.76 30.75
N ARG A 11 3.51 3.67 30.55
CA ARG A 11 4.94 3.52 30.93
C ARG A 11 5.17 3.22 32.42
N ASN A 12 4.15 3.32 33.27
CA ASN A 12 4.24 3.17 34.73
C ASN A 12 3.88 1.77 35.28
N ARG A 13 3.61 0.77 34.43
CA ARG A 13 3.40 -0.62 34.91
C ARG A 13 4.43 -1.58 34.32
N ARG A 14 5.39 -1.99 35.16
CA ARG A 14 6.25 -3.16 34.93
C ARG A 14 5.39 -4.42 35.03
N GLY A 15 4.91 -4.91 33.90
CA GLY A 15 4.18 -6.17 33.81
C GLY A 15 4.16 -6.65 32.36
N SER A 16 4.71 -7.85 32.12
CA SER A 16 4.67 -8.54 30.83
C SER A 16 3.24 -8.98 30.53
N ALA A 17 2.57 -8.32 29.58
CA ALA A 17 1.29 -8.80 29.06
C ALA A 17 1.56 -9.81 27.94
N GLU A 18 1.00 -11.02 28.05
CA GLU A 18 1.20 -12.15 27.11
C GLU A 18 0.73 -11.87 25.66
N HIS A 19 -0.08 -10.83 25.43
CA HIS A 19 -0.53 -10.44 24.09
C HIS A 19 -0.24 -8.97 23.79
N THR A 20 0.95 -8.68 23.25
CA THR A 20 1.41 -7.33 22.87
C THR A 20 0.80 -6.83 21.53
N SER A 21 -0.03 -7.66 20.89
CA SER A 21 -0.71 -7.32 19.63
C SER A 21 -1.94 -8.18 19.36
N PHE A 22 -2.95 -7.62 18.67
CA PHE A 22 -4.09 -8.38 18.15
C PHE A 22 -4.53 -7.84 16.78
N THR A 23 -5.33 -8.62 16.05
CA THR A 23 -5.91 -8.20 14.77
C THR A 23 -7.43 -8.02 14.88
N PHE A 24 -7.95 -6.96 14.28
CA PHE A 24 -9.40 -6.70 14.22
C PHE A 24 -9.74 -5.99 12.91
N LEU A 25 -10.72 -6.50 12.17
CA LEU A 25 -11.17 -5.97 10.87
C LEU A 25 -10.02 -5.69 9.87
N GLY A 26 -9.00 -6.56 9.85
CA GLY A 26 -7.83 -6.41 8.97
C GLY A 26 -6.80 -5.37 9.45
N TYR A 27 -6.97 -4.78 10.63
CA TYR A 27 -5.96 -3.96 11.29
C TYR A 27 -5.19 -4.79 12.31
N GLY A 28 -3.86 -4.70 12.27
CA GLY A 28 -2.97 -5.18 13.33
C GLY A 28 -2.68 -4.06 14.33
N PHE A 29 -3.21 -4.21 15.54
CA PHE A 29 -2.97 -3.33 16.67
C PHE A 29 -1.73 -3.81 17.43
N ARG A 30 -0.68 -2.99 17.48
CA ARG A 30 0.54 -3.25 18.24
C ARG A 30 1.23 -1.94 18.61
N VAL A 31 2.15 -1.98 19.58
CA VAL A 31 3.02 -0.84 19.87
C VAL A 31 3.90 -0.56 18.66
N ARG A 32 3.85 0.67 18.13
CA ARG A 32 4.61 1.10 16.95
C ARG A 32 5.30 2.44 17.20
N ARG A 33 6.46 2.62 16.59
CA ARG A 33 7.17 3.89 16.54
C ARG A 33 6.46 4.83 15.57
N LEU A 34 5.94 5.95 16.09
CA LEU A 34 5.33 7.02 15.31
C LEU A 34 6.25 8.23 15.28
N ARG A 35 6.09 9.06 14.24
CA ARG A 35 6.76 10.34 14.09
C ARG A 35 5.75 11.46 14.34
N THR A 36 6.07 12.41 15.22
CA THR A 36 5.26 13.60 15.46
C THR A 36 5.45 14.60 14.32
N LYS A 37 4.55 15.61 14.22
CA LYS A 37 4.72 16.72 13.26
C LYS A 37 6.02 17.50 13.48
N ARG A 38 6.58 17.48 14.69
CA ARG A 38 7.83 18.16 15.08
C ARG A 38 9.08 17.33 14.76
N GLY A 39 8.91 16.08 14.31
CA GLY A 39 10.01 15.19 13.92
C GLY A 39 10.41 14.18 15.00
N ASP A 40 9.92 14.33 16.22
CA ASP A 40 10.20 13.41 17.34
C ASP A 40 9.54 12.05 17.15
N TYR A 41 10.13 11.03 17.76
CA TYR A 41 9.57 9.67 17.74
C TYR A 41 8.97 9.29 19.09
N PHE A 42 7.78 8.70 19.06
CA PHE A 42 7.16 8.12 20.26
C PHE A 42 6.58 6.74 19.95
N PHE A 43 6.43 5.92 20.98
CA PHE A 43 5.79 4.62 20.87
C PHE A 43 4.32 4.74 21.28
N GLY A 44 3.42 4.33 20.40
CA GLY A 44 1.99 4.33 20.66
C GLY A 44 1.32 3.06 20.12
N PHE A 45 0.21 2.67 20.73
CA PHE A 45 -0.60 1.55 20.28
C PHE A 45 -1.53 2.01 19.15
N ASN A 46 -1.11 1.80 17.90
CA ASN A 46 -1.83 2.34 16.74
C ASN A 46 -2.19 1.23 15.75
N PRO A 47 -3.39 1.29 15.15
CA PRO A 47 -3.77 0.37 14.10
C PRO A 47 -2.94 0.63 12.85
N ALA A 48 -2.48 -0.44 12.23
CA ALA A 48 -1.97 -0.45 10.86
C ALA A 48 -2.62 -1.61 10.12
N ILE A 49 -2.58 -1.62 8.78
CA ILE A 49 -2.94 -2.81 8.02
C ILE A 49 -2.21 -4.04 8.59
N SER A 50 -2.94 -5.12 8.85
CA SER A 50 -2.34 -6.37 9.31
C SER A 50 -1.48 -7.00 8.22
N ASP A 51 -0.53 -7.86 8.60
CA ASP A 51 0.34 -8.52 7.63
C ASP A 51 -0.47 -9.46 6.71
N GLU A 52 -1.54 -10.06 7.22
CA GLU A 52 -2.51 -10.88 6.49
C GLU A 52 -3.29 -10.02 5.48
N ALA A 53 -3.85 -8.89 5.90
CA ALA A 53 -4.58 -7.99 5.01
C ALA A 53 -3.66 -7.45 3.90
N ALA A 54 -2.44 -7.06 4.24
CA ALA A 54 -1.45 -6.64 3.26
C ALA A 54 -1.08 -7.78 2.29
N LYS A 55 -0.98 -9.03 2.78
CA LYS A 55 -0.78 -10.22 1.94
C LYS A 55 -1.95 -10.43 0.98
N GLN A 56 -3.20 -10.31 1.42
CA GLN A 56 -4.38 -10.41 0.57
C GLN A 56 -4.39 -9.36 -0.54
N ILE A 57 -4.06 -8.10 -0.22
CA ILE A 57 -3.92 -7.04 -1.23
C ILE A 57 -2.83 -7.40 -2.25
N ARG A 58 -1.64 -7.82 -1.80
CA ARG A 58 -0.56 -8.23 -2.71
C ARG A 58 -0.96 -9.40 -3.61
N MET A 59 -1.71 -10.37 -3.07
CA MET A 59 -2.26 -11.47 -3.86
C MET A 59 -3.25 -10.96 -4.89
N ARG A 60 -4.18 -10.07 -4.53
CA ARG A 60 -5.12 -9.46 -5.48
C ARG A 60 -4.39 -8.72 -6.61
N ILE A 61 -3.38 -7.92 -6.30
CA ILE A 61 -2.53 -7.24 -7.29
C ILE A 61 -1.86 -8.25 -8.24
N ARG A 62 -1.33 -9.35 -7.71
CA ARG A 62 -0.72 -10.42 -8.52
C ARG A 62 -1.74 -11.07 -9.46
N HIS A 63 -2.96 -11.31 -8.98
CA HIS A 63 -4.03 -11.96 -9.76
C HIS A 63 -4.55 -11.09 -10.91
N TRP A 64 -4.45 -9.76 -10.84
CA TRP A 64 -4.77 -8.91 -11.99
C TRP A 64 -3.88 -9.18 -13.20
N ARG A 65 -2.68 -9.75 -12.99
CA ARG A 65 -1.70 -10.08 -14.04
C ARG A 65 -1.51 -8.94 -15.05
N LEU A 66 -1.53 -7.68 -14.61
CA LEU A 66 -1.54 -6.49 -15.48
C LEU A 66 -0.47 -6.57 -16.59
N HIS A 67 0.74 -7.04 -16.23
CA HIS A 67 1.85 -7.26 -17.17
C HIS A 67 1.58 -8.16 -18.38
N LEU A 68 0.51 -8.96 -18.41
CA LEU A 68 0.16 -9.84 -19.53
C LEU A 68 -0.88 -9.22 -20.49
N ARG A 69 -1.49 -8.09 -20.13
CA ARG A 69 -2.59 -7.45 -20.88
C ARG A 69 -2.08 -6.44 -21.91
N SER A 70 -1.30 -6.90 -22.89
CA SER A 70 -0.62 -6.03 -23.85
C SER A 70 -1.57 -5.30 -24.82
N ASP A 71 -2.77 -5.82 -25.01
CA ASP A 71 -3.88 -5.26 -25.79
C ASP A 71 -4.48 -4.00 -25.15
N THR A 72 -4.58 -3.96 -23.81
CA THR A 72 -5.21 -2.84 -23.09
C THR A 72 -4.40 -1.54 -23.11
N THR A 73 -5.04 -0.39 -22.86
CA THR A 73 -4.39 0.92 -22.64
C THR A 73 -4.10 1.18 -21.16
N LEU A 74 -3.29 2.21 -20.85
CA LEU A 74 -2.98 2.54 -19.47
C LEU A 74 -4.23 3.07 -18.73
N GLU A 75 -5.08 3.78 -19.46
CA GLU A 75 -6.37 4.32 -19.05
C GLU A 75 -7.39 3.23 -18.74
N GLU A 76 -7.44 2.17 -19.55
CA GLU A 76 -8.28 1.00 -19.28
C GLU A 76 -7.83 0.25 -18.03
N LEU A 77 -6.52 0.00 -17.89
CA LEU A 77 -5.97 -0.62 -16.68
C LEU A 77 -6.31 0.21 -15.44
N ALA A 78 -6.19 1.54 -15.54
CA ALA A 78 -6.54 2.45 -14.46
C ALA A 78 -8.04 2.40 -14.12
N ARG A 79 -8.92 2.44 -15.13
CA ARG A 79 -10.38 2.39 -14.95
C ARG A 79 -10.80 1.14 -14.19
N GLU A 80 -10.19 -0.01 -14.48
CA GLU A 80 -10.52 -1.29 -13.85
C GLU A 80 -10.05 -1.39 -12.40
N ILE A 81 -8.80 -0.98 -12.10
CA ILE A 81 -8.24 -1.20 -10.76
C ILE A 81 -8.52 -0.05 -9.79
N ASN A 82 -8.76 1.17 -10.28
CA ASN A 82 -8.93 2.35 -9.44
C ASN A 82 -10.03 2.23 -8.38
N PRO A 83 -11.23 1.69 -8.65
CA PRO A 83 -12.25 1.54 -7.62
C PRO A 83 -11.78 0.71 -6.42
N VAL A 84 -11.09 -0.42 -6.69
CA VAL A 84 -10.55 -1.31 -5.66
C VAL A 84 -9.41 -0.61 -4.89
N VAL A 85 -8.50 0.04 -5.61
CA VAL A 85 -7.37 0.76 -4.99
C VAL A 85 -7.85 1.92 -4.11
N ARG A 86 -8.87 2.67 -4.55
CA ARG A 86 -9.50 3.72 -3.73
C ARG A 86 -10.11 3.13 -2.46
N GLY A 87 -10.78 1.97 -2.55
CA GLY A 87 -11.29 1.25 -1.38
C GLY A 87 -10.21 0.94 -0.36
N TRP A 88 -9.07 0.41 -0.80
CA TRP A 88 -7.93 0.14 0.09
C TRP A 88 -7.33 1.39 0.71
N ILE A 89 -7.21 2.48 -0.07
CA ILE A 89 -6.71 3.77 0.41
C ILE A 89 -7.65 4.35 1.47
N ASN A 90 -8.95 4.39 1.18
CA ASN A 90 -9.95 4.96 2.09
C ASN A 90 -10.07 4.14 3.37
N TYR A 91 -9.99 2.81 3.25
CA TYR A 91 -10.03 1.93 4.40
C TYR A 91 -8.73 2.02 5.18
N PHE A 92 -7.61 1.50 4.66
CA PHE A 92 -6.36 1.34 5.41
C PHE A 92 -5.48 2.60 5.53
N GLY A 93 -5.74 3.65 4.75
CA GLY A 93 -4.86 4.82 4.66
C GLY A 93 -4.87 5.76 5.87
N ARG A 94 -5.85 5.65 6.77
CA ARG A 94 -6.07 6.64 7.85
C ARG A 94 -5.01 6.61 8.95
N PHE A 95 -4.48 5.45 9.32
CA PHE A 95 -3.73 5.30 10.58
C PHE A 95 -2.23 5.03 10.40
N HIS A 96 -1.83 4.30 9.35
CA HIS A 96 -0.42 3.96 9.13
C HIS A 96 -0.10 3.85 7.63
N PRO A 97 0.00 4.99 6.92
CA PRO A 97 0.08 5.02 5.47
C PRO A 97 1.31 4.27 4.92
N SER A 98 2.47 4.32 5.59
CA SER A 98 3.72 3.74 5.07
C SER A 98 3.65 2.24 4.76
N ALA A 99 2.89 1.47 5.55
CA ALA A 99 2.68 0.04 5.31
C ALA A 99 1.78 -0.23 4.09
N LEU A 100 0.84 0.68 3.82
CA LEU A 100 0.01 0.62 2.63
C LEU A 100 0.78 1.08 1.39
N LEU A 101 1.63 2.11 1.49
CA LEU A 101 2.42 2.63 0.37
C LEU A 101 3.31 1.56 -0.27
N SER A 102 3.97 0.72 0.53
CA SER A 102 4.80 -0.37 0.00
C SER A 102 3.99 -1.37 -0.82
N THR A 103 2.76 -1.65 -0.39
CA THR A 103 1.84 -2.55 -1.09
C THR A 103 1.31 -1.91 -2.37
N LEU A 104 0.91 -0.63 -2.33
CA LEU A 104 0.47 0.11 -3.52
C LEU A 104 1.59 0.27 -4.55
N ASN A 105 2.84 0.42 -4.11
CA ASN A 105 3.98 0.52 -5.04
C ASN A 105 4.16 -0.75 -5.89
N ARG A 106 3.65 -1.90 -5.41
CA ARG A 106 3.66 -3.14 -6.19
C ARG A 106 2.84 -3.02 -7.48
N ILE A 107 1.81 -2.17 -7.49
CA ILE A 107 1.05 -1.86 -8.71
C ILE A 107 1.98 -1.21 -9.74
N ASN A 108 2.80 -0.23 -9.32
CA ASN A 108 3.78 0.41 -10.20
C ASN A 108 4.79 -0.60 -10.78
N ASP A 109 5.24 -1.59 -10.02
CA ASP A 109 6.08 -2.67 -10.55
C ASP A 109 5.41 -3.43 -11.70
N TYR A 110 4.13 -3.74 -11.56
CA TYR A 110 3.37 -4.43 -12.60
C TYR A 110 3.11 -3.55 -13.82
N LEU A 111 2.87 -2.24 -13.63
CA LEU A 111 2.75 -1.27 -14.73
C LEU A 111 4.07 -1.14 -15.51
N VAL A 112 5.21 -1.14 -14.82
CA VAL A 112 6.52 -1.15 -15.49
C VAL A 112 6.74 -2.45 -16.26
N ARG A 113 6.38 -3.61 -15.69
CA ARG A 113 6.44 -4.89 -16.42
C ARG A 113 5.53 -4.89 -17.65
N TRP A 114 4.34 -4.33 -17.52
CA TRP A 114 3.40 -4.14 -18.63
C TRP A 114 4.00 -3.26 -19.73
N LEU A 115 4.58 -2.10 -19.39
CA LEU A 115 5.26 -1.22 -20.36
C LEU A 115 6.38 -1.93 -21.12
N VAL A 116 7.21 -2.68 -20.40
CA VAL A 116 8.33 -3.45 -20.99
C VAL A 116 7.82 -4.53 -21.95
N ARG A 117 6.66 -5.14 -21.66
CA ARG A 117 6.07 -6.19 -22.51
C ARG A 117 5.31 -5.60 -23.71
N LYS A 118 4.55 -4.51 -23.51
CA LYS A 118 3.75 -3.87 -24.56
C LYS A 118 4.60 -3.18 -25.61
N TYR A 119 5.68 -2.49 -25.21
CA TYR A 119 6.47 -1.67 -26.13
C TYR A 119 7.88 -2.23 -26.33
N LYS A 120 8.18 -2.68 -27.56
CA LYS A 120 9.50 -3.22 -27.94
C LYS A 120 10.67 -2.28 -27.57
N ARG A 121 10.49 -0.95 -27.64
CA ARG A 121 11.50 0.05 -27.26
C ARG A 121 11.97 -0.05 -25.79
N PHE A 122 11.15 -0.65 -24.92
CA PHE A 122 11.46 -0.86 -23.49
C PHE A 122 11.96 -2.27 -23.17
N LYS A 123 12.08 -3.17 -24.16
CA LYS A 123 12.60 -4.52 -23.96
C LYS A 123 13.99 -4.45 -23.30
N ARG A 124 14.17 -5.15 -22.18
CA ARG A 124 15.38 -5.12 -21.32
C ARG A 124 15.74 -3.74 -20.71
N LYS A 125 14.96 -2.68 -20.95
CA LYS A 125 15.22 -1.30 -20.48
C LYS A 125 14.25 -0.90 -19.37
N ARG A 126 14.24 -1.67 -18.27
CA ARG A 126 13.28 -1.48 -17.16
C ARG A 126 13.39 -0.10 -16.51
N ALA A 127 14.60 0.43 -16.36
CA ALA A 127 14.83 1.77 -15.82
C ALA A 127 14.18 2.86 -16.70
N ARG A 128 14.35 2.79 -18.03
CA ARG A 128 13.71 3.74 -18.96
C ARG A 128 12.18 3.61 -18.97
N ALA A 129 11.65 2.39 -18.81
CA ALA A 129 10.21 2.17 -18.69
C ALA A 129 9.65 2.79 -17.40
N ARG A 130 10.36 2.63 -16.27
CA ARG A 130 10.04 3.26 -15.00
C ARG A 130 10.04 4.79 -15.12
N GLU A 131 11.07 5.35 -15.74
CA GLU A 131 11.18 6.79 -15.96
C GLU A 131 10.05 7.32 -16.86
N ALA A 132 9.69 6.59 -17.92
CA ALA A 132 8.56 6.93 -18.78
C ALA A 132 7.23 6.91 -18.01
N LEU A 133 7.01 5.91 -17.17
CA LEU A 133 5.84 5.85 -16.28
C LEU A 133 5.83 7.02 -15.30
N ASN A 134 6.99 7.39 -14.76
CA ASN A 134 7.14 8.54 -13.86
C ASN A 134 6.82 9.86 -14.53
N ARG A 135 7.31 10.10 -15.75
CA ARG A 135 6.95 11.29 -16.53
C ARG A 135 5.45 11.34 -16.80
N HIS A 136 4.85 10.20 -17.13
CA HIS A 136 3.41 10.11 -17.33
C HIS A 136 2.62 10.39 -16.04
N ALA A 137 3.06 9.86 -14.89
CA ALA A 137 2.45 10.12 -13.59
C ALA A 137 2.59 11.58 -13.13
N ARG A 138 3.65 12.28 -13.56
CA ARG A 138 3.79 13.74 -13.32
C ARG A 138 2.78 14.54 -14.15
N ARG A 139 2.54 14.15 -15.40
CA ARG A 139 1.59 14.81 -16.30
C ARG A 139 0.14 14.51 -15.94
N PHE A 140 -0.15 13.28 -15.53
CA PHE A 140 -1.49 12.80 -15.21
C PHE A 140 -1.55 12.17 -13.80
N PRO A 141 -1.37 12.96 -12.73
CA PRO A 141 -1.27 12.44 -11.36
C PRO A 141 -2.56 11.78 -10.86
N GLY A 142 -3.70 12.03 -11.52
CA GLY A 142 -5.00 11.44 -11.20
C GLY A 142 -5.32 10.13 -11.92
N LEU A 143 -4.48 9.68 -12.87
CA LEU A 143 -4.78 8.50 -13.69
C LEU A 143 -4.91 7.24 -12.82
N PHE A 144 -3.94 6.99 -11.94
CA PHE A 144 -4.05 5.94 -10.93
C PHE A 144 -4.29 6.52 -9.54
N ALA A 145 -5.22 5.94 -8.81
CA ALA A 145 -5.62 6.41 -7.48
C ALA A 145 -4.44 6.52 -6.49
N HIS A 146 -3.49 5.59 -6.55
CA HIS A 146 -2.34 5.57 -5.64
C HIS A 146 -1.21 6.54 -6.00
N TRP A 147 -1.21 7.16 -7.19
CA TRP A 147 -0.11 8.05 -7.61
C TRP A 147 -0.02 9.34 -6.80
N LYS A 148 -1.11 9.76 -6.15
CA LYS A 148 -1.09 10.87 -5.18
C LYS A 148 -0.30 10.53 -3.91
N LEU A 149 -0.14 9.24 -3.61
CA LEU A 149 0.50 8.74 -2.40
C LEU A 149 1.89 8.16 -2.67
N VAL A 150 2.04 7.40 -3.76
CA VAL A 150 3.30 6.77 -4.17
C VAL A 150 3.45 6.84 -5.70
N LYS A 151 4.39 7.67 -6.14
CA LYS A 151 4.74 7.79 -7.56
C LYS A 151 5.58 6.58 -8.00
N PRO A 152 5.53 6.22 -9.29
CA PRO A 152 6.22 5.05 -9.84
C PRO A 152 7.69 4.90 -9.51
#